data_AF-A0A4S2FT67-F1
#
_entry.id   AF-A0A4S2FT67-F1
#
_cell.length_a   1.000
_cell.length_b   1.000
_cell.length_c   1.000
_cell.angle_alpha   90.00
_cell.angle_beta   90.00
_cell.angle_gamma   90.00
#
_symmetry.space_group_name_H-M   'P 1'
#
loop_
_entity.id
_entity.type
_entity.pdbx_description
1 polymer ?
#
loop_
_entity_poly.entity_id
_entity_poly.type
_entity_poly.pdbx_seq_one_letter_code
_entity_poly.pdbx_strand_id
1 'polypeptide(L)'
;MNNLFIETGGSLNFQTGSSDGERVYNADREWLKIKEQYRNFNLQIPVDFAYHIRISDNVSFVPFLGLNLRLNMIYRMKMSLNSSLPALRDNTGWINLLSSSEENMGSSSLIWNWFQVGLTCGFGFNINRIYVGLNGIVDFIPAFGYSEGDYKPKINSENVKLSVGYNF
;
A
#
# COMPACT_ATOMS: atom_id res chain seq x y z
N MET A 1 -21.39 8.30 30.98
CA MET A 1 -21.31 8.21 29.51
C MET A 1 -19.86 7.90 29.17
N ASN A 2 -19.58 6.75 28.55
CA ASN A 2 -18.22 6.40 28.14
C ASN A 2 -17.94 7.06 26.79
N ASN A 3 -16.98 7.97 26.77
CA ASN A 3 -16.58 8.69 25.57
C ASN A 3 -15.51 7.93 24.76
N LEU A 4 -15.03 6.79 25.26
CA LEU A 4 -14.06 5.91 24.61
C LEU A 4 -14.79 4.72 23.97
N PHE A 5 -14.47 4.44 22.72
CA PHE A 5 -15.00 3.29 21.98
C PHE A 5 -13.93 2.68 21.09
N ILE A 6 -14.16 1.43 20.68
CA ILE A 6 -13.37 0.76 19.65
C ILE A 6 -14.16 0.89 18.35
N GLU A 7 -13.52 1.47 17.34
CA GLU A 7 -14.01 1.53 15.97
C GLU A 7 -13.25 0.49 15.15
N THR A 8 -13.97 -0.21 14.28
CA THR A 8 -13.35 -1.12 13.32
C THR A 8 -14.10 -1.06 12.01
N GLY A 9 -13.42 -1.42 10.92
CA GLY A 9 -14.00 -1.42 9.59
C GLY A 9 -13.27 -2.35 8.65
N GLY A 10 -13.69 -2.34 7.39
CA GLY A 10 -13.02 -3.05 6.32
C GLY A 10 -12.92 -2.16 5.09
N SER A 11 -11.73 -2.09 4.50
CA SER A 11 -11.53 -1.39 3.23
C SER A 11 -10.78 -2.26 2.24
N LEU A 12 -11.28 -2.30 1.01
CA LEU A 12 -10.59 -2.89 -0.12
C LEU A 12 -9.79 -1.82 -0.83
N ASN A 13 -8.51 -2.08 -1.06
CA ASN A 13 -7.60 -1.14 -1.69
C ASN A 13 -7.03 -1.73 -2.97
N PHE A 14 -7.16 -0.99 -4.07
CA PHE A 14 -6.61 -1.32 -5.38
C PHE A 14 -5.52 -0.31 -5.71
N GLN A 15 -4.28 -0.78 -5.75
CA GLN A 15 -3.12 0.05 -5.99
C GLN A 15 -2.49 -0.34 -7.32
N THR A 16 -2.19 0.66 -8.13
CA THR A 16 -1.46 0.48 -9.40
C THR A 16 -0.32 1.48 -9.45
N GLY A 17 0.87 1.01 -9.81
CA GLY A 17 2.03 1.86 -10.00
C GLY A 17 2.70 1.52 -11.31
N SER A 18 3.38 2.49 -11.91
CA SER A 18 4.31 2.21 -13.01
C SER A 18 5.51 3.11 -12.91
N SER A 19 6.68 2.56 -13.20
CA SER A 19 7.92 3.30 -13.33
C SER A 19 8.50 3.07 -14.71
N ASP A 20 9.06 4.12 -15.27
CA ASP A 20 9.71 4.14 -16.56
C ASP A 20 11.18 4.49 -16.27
N GLY A 21 12.08 3.54 -16.45
CA GLY A 21 13.52 3.77 -16.31
C GLY A 21 14.04 4.77 -17.33
N GLU A 22 15.27 5.24 -17.14
CA GLU A 22 15.92 6.10 -18.12
C GLU A 22 16.31 5.33 -19.38
N ARG A 23 16.48 6.06 -20.48
CA ARG A 23 17.04 5.49 -21.70
C ARG A 23 18.54 5.33 -21.53
N VAL A 24 19.01 4.10 -21.59
CA VAL A 24 20.44 3.80 -21.68
C VAL A 24 20.80 3.69 -23.14
N TYR A 25 21.77 4.48 -23.59
CA TYR A 25 22.23 4.51 -24.99
C TYR A 25 23.54 3.74 -25.15
N ASN A 26 23.69 3.03 -26.26
CA ASN A 26 24.99 2.50 -26.68
C ASN A 26 25.74 3.49 -27.58
N ALA A 27 26.94 3.11 -28.03
CA ALA A 27 27.78 3.94 -28.91
C ALA A 27 27.09 4.30 -30.25
N ASP A 28 26.20 3.43 -30.73
CA ASP A 28 25.45 3.60 -31.98
C ASP A 28 24.14 4.38 -31.82
N ARG A 29 23.92 5.01 -30.64
CA ARG A 29 22.70 5.75 -30.26
C ARG A 29 21.43 4.91 -30.20
N GLU A 30 21.56 3.59 -30.19
CA GLU A 30 20.45 2.70 -29.87
C GLU A 30 20.15 2.80 -28.39
N TRP A 31 18.89 2.68 -28.01
CA TRP A 31 18.47 2.83 -26.63
C TRP A 31 17.71 1.63 -26.10
N LEU A 32 17.83 1.43 -24.79
CA LEU A 32 17.06 0.49 -23.99
C LEU A 32 16.36 1.25 -22.87
N LYS A 33 15.12 0.87 -22.58
CA LYS A 33 14.31 1.45 -21.50
C LYS A 33 13.52 0.35 -20.82
N ILE A 34 13.75 0.16 -19.53
CA ILE A 34 12.97 -0.77 -18.72
C ILE A 34 11.71 -0.04 -18.23
N LYS A 35 10.57 -0.72 -18.31
CA LYS A 35 9.31 -0.28 -17.74
C LYS A 35 8.81 -1.32 -16.76
N GLU A 36 8.42 -0.86 -15.59
CA GLU A 36 7.87 -1.69 -14.53
C GLU A 36 6.42 -1.27 -14.25
N GLN A 37 5.56 -2.26 -14.02
CA GLN A 37 4.17 -2.03 -13.61
C GLN A 37 3.87 -2.89 -12.41
N TYR A 38 3.27 -2.30 -11.39
CA TYR A 38 2.90 -2.95 -10.14
C TYR A 38 1.39 -2.89 -9.97
N ARG A 39 0.82 -3.98 -9.46
CA ARG A 39 -0.58 -4.05 -9.05
C ARG A 39 -0.66 -4.75 -7.70
N ASN A 40 -1.36 -4.11 -6.77
CA ASN A 40 -1.66 -4.69 -5.47
C ASN A 40 -3.15 -4.56 -5.16
N PHE A 41 -3.71 -5.64 -4.62
CA PHE A 41 -5.05 -5.68 -4.08
C PHE A 41 -4.96 -6.18 -2.64
N ASN A 42 -5.43 -5.37 -1.70
CA ASN A 42 -5.35 -5.68 -0.29
C ASN A 42 -6.64 -5.35 0.46
N LEU A 43 -6.88 -6.10 1.53
CA LEU A 43 -7.89 -5.82 2.55
C LEU A 43 -7.21 -5.15 3.73
N GLN A 44 -7.78 -4.06 4.22
CA GLN A 44 -7.32 -3.35 5.40
C GLN A 44 -8.43 -3.30 6.45
N ILE A 45 -8.09 -3.72 7.66
CA ILE A 45 -8.97 -3.76 8.83
C ILE A 45 -8.34 -2.86 9.90
N PRO A 46 -8.81 -1.61 10.05
CA PRO A 46 -8.44 -0.78 11.19
C PRO A 46 -9.14 -1.27 12.46
N VAL A 47 -8.45 -1.15 13.59
CA VAL A 47 -8.96 -1.35 14.94
C VAL A 47 -8.49 -0.15 15.76
N ASP A 48 -9.40 0.82 15.92
CA ASP A 48 -9.11 2.16 16.40
C ASP A 48 -9.72 2.40 17.77
N PHE A 49 -8.93 2.93 18.69
CA PHE A 49 -9.41 3.48 19.94
C PHE A 49 -9.74 4.95 19.71
N ALA A 50 -11.04 5.25 19.64
CA ALA A 50 -11.55 6.56 19.32
C ALA A 50 -12.21 7.20 20.55
N TYR A 51 -12.05 8.53 20.68
CA TYR A 51 -12.61 9.28 21.78
C TYR A 51 -13.56 10.37 21.28
N HIS A 52 -14.82 10.34 21.69
CA HIS A 52 -15.81 11.33 21.26
C HIS A 52 -15.78 12.58 22.14
N ILE A 53 -15.33 13.70 21.57
CA ILE A 53 -15.36 15.02 22.21
C ILE A 53 -16.51 15.82 21.60
N ARG A 54 -17.59 16.01 22.36
CA ARG A 54 -18.70 16.87 21.94
C ARG A 54 -18.28 18.33 22.07
N ILE A 55 -18.28 19.06 20.96
CA ILE A 55 -17.98 20.50 20.91
C ILE A 55 -19.29 21.29 21.04
N SER A 56 -20.33 20.87 20.31
CA SER A 56 -21.68 21.43 20.37
C SER A 56 -22.70 20.32 20.11
N ASP A 57 -24.00 20.64 20.15
CA ASP A 57 -25.07 19.66 19.91
C ASP A 57 -24.98 18.98 18.54
N ASN A 58 -24.40 19.69 17.56
CA ASN A 58 -24.31 19.26 16.18
C ASN A 58 -22.87 18.95 15.72
N VAL A 59 -21.87 19.16 16.57
CA VAL A 59 -20.46 18.98 16.21
C VAL A 59 -19.71 18.18 17.26
N SER A 60 -19.05 17.11 16.83
CA SER A 60 -18.11 16.36 17.68
C SER A 60 -16.78 16.15 16.98
N PHE A 61 -15.69 16.27 17.73
CA PHE A 61 -14.35 15.90 17.32
C PHE A 61 -14.01 14.49 17.83
N VAL A 62 -13.39 13.68 16.99
CA VAL A 62 -13.12 12.25 17.24
C VAL A 62 -11.65 11.96 16.90
N PRO A 63 -10.70 12.20 17.81
CA PRO A 63 -9.34 11.70 17.67
C PRO A 63 -9.32 10.18 17.89
N PHE A 64 -8.42 9.51 17.18
CA PHE A 64 -8.21 8.07 17.34
C PHE A 64 -6.77 7.64 17.10
N LEU A 65 -6.43 6.50 17.72
CA LEU A 65 -5.19 5.76 17.58
C LEU A 65 -5.53 4.28 17.51
N GLY A 66 -4.89 3.54 16.62
CA GLY A 66 -5.22 2.14 16.43
C GLY A 66 -4.15 1.34 15.73
N LEU A 67 -4.53 0.10 15.43
CA LEU A 67 -3.74 -0.82 14.62
C LEU A 67 -4.47 -1.05 13.30
N ASN A 68 -3.71 -1.11 12.20
CA ASN A 68 -4.21 -1.47 10.90
C ASN A 68 -3.65 -2.83 10.49
N LEU A 69 -4.54 -3.80 10.29
CA LEU A 69 -4.20 -5.13 9.78
C LEU A 69 -4.39 -5.12 8.26
N ARG A 70 -3.34 -5.46 7.50
CA ARG A 70 -3.40 -5.51 6.04
C ARG A 70 -3.13 -6.92 5.55
N LEU A 71 -4.01 -7.42 4.68
CA LEU A 71 -3.87 -8.67 3.96
C LEU A 71 -3.70 -8.37 2.47
N ASN A 72 -2.49 -8.58 1.94
CA ASN A 72 -2.18 -8.53 0.52
C ASN A 72 -2.68 -9.80 -0.16
N MET A 73 -3.80 -9.69 -0.88
CA MET A 73 -4.40 -10.83 -1.58
C MET A 73 -3.80 -11.03 -2.97
N ILE A 74 -3.45 -9.93 -3.65
CA ILE A 74 -2.76 -9.96 -4.93
C ILE A 74 -1.63 -8.96 -4.86
N TYR A 75 -0.41 -9.40 -5.18
CA TYR A 75 0.70 -8.51 -5.44
C TYR A 75 1.44 -9.05 -6.65
N ARG A 76 1.46 -8.29 -7.75
CA ARG A 76 2.12 -8.71 -8.99
C ARG A 76 2.84 -7.57 -9.67
N MET A 77 3.90 -7.91 -10.38
CA MET A 77 4.62 -6.98 -11.23
C MET A 77 4.68 -7.46 -12.68
N LYS A 78 4.96 -6.54 -13.59
CA LYS A 78 5.21 -6.81 -15.00
C LYS A 78 6.37 -5.94 -15.44
N MET A 79 7.38 -6.54 -16.08
CA MET A 79 8.53 -5.82 -16.63
C MET A 79 8.45 -5.84 -18.15
N SER A 80 8.81 -4.73 -18.79
CA SER A 80 8.85 -4.62 -20.24
C SER A 80 10.14 -3.92 -20.65
N LEU A 81 10.90 -4.56 -21.53
CA LEU A 81 12.09 -4.00 -22.15
C LEU A 81 11.68 -3.32 -23.46
N ASN A 82 11.81 -2.00 -23.51
CA ASN A 82 11.61 -1.22 -24.73
C ASN A 82 12.95 -0.88 -25.36
N SER A 83 13.00 -0.87 -26.69
CA SER A 83 14.21 -0.53 -27.42
C SER A 83 13.94 0.15 -28.76
N SER A 84 14.92 0.92 -29.24
CA SER A 84 15.02 1.33 -30.66
C SER A 84 15.14 0.13 -31.59
N LEU A 85 15.75 -0.97 -31.13
CA LEU A 85 15.85 -2.22 -31.86
C LEU A 85 14.66 -3.14 -31.54
N PRO A 86 13.76 -3.42 -32.51
CA PRO A 86 12.58 -4.23 -32.25
C PRO A 86 12.89 -5.64 -31.71
N ALA A 87 14.01 -6.23 -32.14
CA ALA A 87 14.43 -7.57 -31.73
C ALA A 87 14.80 -7.69 -30.24
N LEU A 88 15.07 -6.56 -29.57
CA LEU A 88 15.41 -6.51 -28.14
C LEU A 88 14.20 -6.18 -27.27
N ARG A 89 13.02 -6.01 -27.86
CA ARG A 89 11.80 -5.73 -27.08
C ARG A 89 11.29 -7.02 -26.47
N ASP A 90 11.03 -6.99 -25.16
CA ASP A 90 10.57 -8.17 -24.44
C ASP A 90 9.63 -7.80 -23.28
N ASN A 91 8.89 -8.78 -22.78
CA ASN A 91 7.91 -8.60 -21.71
C ASN A 91 7.74 -9.87 -20.86
N THR A 92 7.91 -9.74 -19.55
CA THR A 92 7.92 -10.88 -18.62
C THR A 92 6.53 -11.39 -18.21
N GLY A 93 5.44 -10.91 -18.82
CA GLY A 93 4.08 -11.25 -18.34
C GLY A 93 3.84 -10.71 -16.92
N TRP A 94 2.76 -11.17 -16.26
CA TRP A 94 2.53 -10.81 -14.85
C TRP A 94 3.16 -11.84 -13.93
N ILE A 95 4.11 -11.40 -13.12
CA ILE A 95 4.81 -12.18 -12.09
C ILE A 95 4.13 -11.95 -10.74
N ASN A 96 3.74 -13.01 -10.04
CA ASN A 96 3.17 -12.95 -8.70
C ASN A 96 4.27 -12.81 -7.64
N LEU A 97 4.31 -11.66 -6.97
CA LEU A 97 5.31 -11.35 -5.94
C LEU A 97 5.07 -12.11 -4.62
N LEU A 98 3.90 -12.73 -4.46
CA LEU A 98 3.52 -13.49 -3.28
C LEU A 98 3.89 -14.98 -3.40
N SER A 99 4.47 -15.42 -4.53
CA SER A 99 4.77 -16.81 -4.84
C SER A 99 6.26 -17.05 -5.08
N SER A 100 6.80 -18.11 -4.49
CA SER A 100 8.20 -18.53 -4.62
C SER A 100 8.45 -19.49 -5.79
N SER A 101 7.47 -19.77 -6.65
CA SER A 101 7.69 -20.67 -7.80
C SER A 101 8.69 -20.07 -8.81
N GLU A 102 9.34 -20.93 -9.60
CA GLU A 102 10.35 -20.51 -10.59
C GLU A 102 9.82 -19.51 -11.62
N GLU A 103 8.57 -19.70 -12.06
CA GLU A 103 7.86 -18.76 -12.94
C GLU A 103 7.52 -17.41 -12.28
N ASN A 104 7.73 -17.29 -10.96
CA ASN A 104 7.45 -16.11 -10.16
C ASN A 104 8.72 -15.55 -9.50
N MET A 105 8.82 -15.55 -8.16
CA MET A 105 9.97 -14.98 -7.46
C MET A 105 11.16 -15.93 -7.40
N GLY A 106 11.01 -17.20 -7.78
CA GLY A 106 12.08 -18.21 -7.82
C GLY A 106 12.71 -18.58 -6.47
N SER A 107 12.40 -17.86 -5.39
CA SER A 107 12.89 -18.10 -4.05
C SER A 107 11.90 -17.60 -3.00
N SER A 108 11.81 -18.32 -1.90
CA SER A 108 11.04 -17.92 -0.72
C SER A 108 11.63 -16.70 -0.01
N SER A 109 12.92 -16.41 -0.18
CA SER A 109 13.55 -15.21 0.39
C SER A 109 13.16 -13.92 -0.33
N LEU A 110 12.62 -14.03 -1.55
CA LEU A 110 12.26 -12.90 -2.39
C LEU A 110 10.74 -12.61 -2.40
N ILE A 111 9.93 -13.46 -1.75
CA ILE A 111 8.48 -13.24 -1.71
C ILE A 111 8.12 -12.05 -0.83
N TRP A 112 7.05 -11.37 -1.23
CA TRP A 112 6.49 -10.27 -0.50
C TRP A 112 5.56 -10.77 0.62
N ASN A 113 5.40 -9.96 1.66
CA ASN A 113 4.61 -10.31 2.83
C ASN A 113 3.11 -10.27 2.52
N TRP A 114 2.43 -11.38 2.79
CA TRP A 114 0.98 -11.49 2.65
C TRP A 114 0.25 -10.69 3.73
N PHE A 115 0.86 -10.55 4.91
CA PHE A 115 0.29 -9.90 6.07
C PHE A 115 1.20 -8.77 6.55
N GLN A 116 0.61 -7.62 6.84
CA GLN A 116 1.30 -6.47 7.43
C GLN A 116 0.48 -5.89 8.58
N VAL A 117 1.18 -5.31 9.56
CA VAL A 117 0.59 -4.59 10.68
C VAL A 117 1.17 -3.19 10.70
N GLY A 118 0.30 -2.20 10.84
CA GLY A 118 0.67 -0.80 10.97
C GLY A 118 0.00 -0.12 12.15
N LEU A 119 0.57 1.02 12.54
CA LEU A 119 -0.10 1.98 13.40
C LEU A 119 -1.00 2.85 12.54
N THR A 120 -2.18 3.17 13.04
CA THR A 120 -2.98 4.25 12.48
C THR A 120 -3.25 5.30 13.54
N CYS A 121 -3.21 6.56 13.12
CA CYS A 121 -3.62 7.68 13.93
C CYS A 121 -4.37 8.67 13.05
N GLY A 122 -5.29 9.40 13.65
CA GLY A 122 -6.08 10.34 12.90
C GLY A 122 -7.09 11.05 13.76
N PHE A 123 -7.92 11.81 13.07
CA PHE A 123 -9.05 12.47 13.68
C PHE A 123 -10.18 12.65 12.68
N GLY A 124 -11.39 12.76 13.19
CA GLY A 124 -12.54 13.16 12.40
C GLY A 124 -13.44 14.16 13.10
N PHE A 125 -14.34 14.74 12.32
CA PHE A 125 -15.40 15.61 12.78
C PHE A 125 -16.73 15.03 12.34
N ASN A 126 -17.65 14.84 13.28
CA ASN A 126 -19.05 14.67 12.94
C ASN A 126 -19.72 16.04 12.97
N ILE A 127 -20.32 16.43 11.85
CA ILE A 127 -21.11 17.65 11.68
C ILE A 127 -22.52 17.20 11.28
N ASN A 128 -23.44 17.27 12.24
CA ASN A 128 -24.76 16.64 12.15
C ASN A 128 -24.64 15.15 11.84
N ARG A 129 -25.03 14.76 10.62
CA ARG A 129 -24.94 13.38 10.11
C ARG A 129 -23.74 13.14 9.21
N ILE A 130 -22.94 14.16 8.90
CA ILE A 130 -21.78 14.01 8.02
C ILE A 130 -20.54 13.80 8.87
N TYR A 131 -19.74 12.79 8.56
CA TYR A 131 -18.41 12.56 9.11
C TYR A 131 -17.37 13.03 8.09
N VAL A 132 -16.32 13.70 8.54
CA VAL A 132 -15.11 13.99 7.74
C VAL A 132 -13.90 13.60 8.56
N GLY A 133 -13.05 12.73 8.04
CA GLY A 133 -11.90 12.17 8.74
C GLY A 133 -10.60 12.29 7.95
N LEU A 134 -9.49 12.46 8.66
CA LEU A 134 -8.15 12.35 8.14
C LEU A 134 -7.42 11.27 8.94
N ASN A 135 -6.80 10.32 8.26
CA ASN A 135 -6.00 9.29 8.90
C ASN A 135 -4.64 9.10 8.23
N GLY A 136 -3.64 8.87 9.06
CA GLY A 136 -2.33 8.37 8.67
C GLY A 136 -2.19 6.91 9.08
N ILE A 137 -1.51 6.14 8.24
CA ILE A 137 -1.17 4.74 8.49
C ILE A 137 0.32 4.56 8.19
N VAL A 138 1.04 4.01 9.16
CA VAL A 138 2.46 3.66 9.03
C VAL A 138 2.61 2.17 9.32
N ASP A 139 3.06 1.39 8.34
CA ASP A 139 3.22 -0.06 8.48
C ASP A 139 4.56 -0.39 9.16
N PHE A 140 4.53 -1.15 10.28
CA PHE A 140 5.74 -1.62 10.98
C PHE A 140 6.36 -2.84 10.29
N ILE A 141 5.50 -3.68 9.70
CA ILE A 141 5.93 -4.84 8.93
C ILE A 141 6.07 -4.39 7.46
N PRO A 142 7.29 -4.45 6.89
CA PRO A 142 7.51 -4.05 5.51
C PRO A 142 6.72 -4.95 4.55
N ALA A 143 6.31 -4.42 3.41
CA ALA A 143 5.68 -5.21 2.34
C ALA A 143 6.69 -6.19 1.71
N PHE A 144 7.97 -5.82 1.71
CA PHE A 144 9.09 -6.64 1.26
C PHE A 144 10.33 -6.36 2.13
N GLY A 145 11.07 -7.40 2.48
CA GLY A 145 12.35 -7.28 3.15
C GLY A 145 13.27 -8.41 2.73
N TYR A 146 14.44 -8.07 2.22
CA TYR A 146 15.50 -9.02 1.90
C TYR A 146 16.74 -8.68 2.72
N SER A 147 17.54 -9.68 3.06
CA SER A 147 18.79 -9.49 3.78
C SER A 147 19.81 -10.50 3.28
N GLU A 148 20.82 -10.01 2.56
CA GLU A 148 21.97 -10.80 2.11
C GLU A 148 23.25 -10.03 2.44
N GLY A 149 24.03 -10.56 3.39
CA GLY A 149 25.18 -9.83 3.95
C GLY A 149 24.77 -8.47 4.51
N ASP A 150 25.42 -7.41 4.01
CA ASP A 150 25.14 -6.02 4.36
C ASP A 150 24.00 -5.40 3.54
N TYR A 151 23.53 -6.07 2.48
CA TYR A 151 22.45 -5.57 1.64
C TYR A 151 21.08 -5.94 2.23
N LYS A 152 20.35 -4.92 2.71
CA LYS A 152 19.07 -5.09 3.44
C LYS A 152 17.95 -4.21 2.89
N PRO A 153 17.53 -4.37 1.63
CA PRO A 153 16.44 -3.56 1.09
C PRO A 153 15.13 -3.88 1.81
N LYS A 154 14.38 -2.83 2.13
CA LYS A 154 13.05 -2.91 2.75
C LYS A 154 12.11 -1.92 2.09
N ILE A 155 10.87 -2.36 1.85
CA ILE A 155 9.82 -1.49 1.33
C ILE A 155 8.75 -1.38 2.41
N ASN A 156 8.63 -0.19 3.00
CA ASN A 156 7.54 0.15 3.90
C ASN A 156 6.39 0.80 3.12
N SER A 157 5.20 0.76 3.70
CA SER A 157 4.01 1.39 3.13
C SER A 157 3.50 2.44 4.10
N GLU A 158 3.25 3.63 3.57
CA GLU A 158 2.66 4.77 4.27
C GLU A 158 1.41 5.19 3.50
N ASN A 159 0.33 5.50 4.22
CA ASN A 159 -0.92 5.90 3.59
C ASN A 159 -1.53 7.07 4.37
N VAL A 160 -1.98 8.09 3.64
CA VAL A 160 -2.85 9.14 4.17
C VAL A 160 -4.19 9.00 3.48
N LYS A 161 -5.30 8.92 4.22
CA LYS A 161 -6.65 8.90 3.64
C LYS A 161 -7.48 10.05 4.20
N LEU A 162 -8.21 10.68 3.29
CA LEU A 162 -9.30 11.60 3.60
C LEU A 162 -10.60 10.81 3.40
N SER A 163 -11.47 10.82 4.41
CA SER A 163 -12.75 10.10 4.39
C SER A 163 -13.92 11.05 4.62
N VAL A 164 -15.04 10.74 3.97
CA VAL A 164 -16.33 11.38 4.22
C VAL A 164 -17.34 10.26 4.44
N GLY A 165 -18.15 10.37 5.49
CA GLY A 165 -19.13 9.37 5.89
C GLY A 165 -20.49 9.99 6.21
N TYR A 166 -21.51 9.15 6.32
CA TYR A 166 -22.84 9.54 6.76
C TYR A 166 -23.29 8.65 7.91
N ASN A 167 -23.69 9.26 9.02
CA ASN A 167 -24.20 8.60 10.22
C ASN A 167 -25.73 8.48 10.09
N PHE A 168 -26.23 7.23 10.06
CA PHE A 168 -27.64 6.90 9.96
C PHE A 168 -28.36 7.01 11.31
#